data_AF-A0A3D1CM27-F1
#
_entry.id   AF-A0A3D1CM27-F1
#
_cell.length_a   1.000
_cell.length_b   1.000
_cell.length_c   1.000
_cell.angle_alpha   90.00
_cell.angle_beta   90.00
_cell.angle_gamma   90.00
#
_symmetry.space_group_name_H-M   'P 1'
#
loop_
_entity.id
_entity.type
_entity.pdbx_description
1 polymer ?
#
loop_
_entity_poly.entity_id
_entity_poly.type
_entity_poly.pdbx_seq_one_letter_code
_entity_poly.pdbx_strand_id
1 'polypeptide(L)'
;MQQAIKQTLSAFLISWRTQFNSRPVISILLLVSIAGLAILFLMNLLYRQSTVDPQFLKWALIGGGVGALSTALGAAPGLFVKKLPAVTEDTMLGMAAGMMLGASFFSLILPGIEVGTALTGNAVSGVVIIIFGMIGGVVLMLGLDYYLPHEHQHLGPCGAGHQQVGRVGLFVLAIALHNFPEGMAIGVSYTNGNLAVGIPLTAAIALQNIPEGLAVVLALRRINISS
;
A
#
# COMPACT_ATOMS: atom_id res chain seq x y z
N MET A 1 30.63 -16.09 4.34
CA MET A 1 29.60 -15.10 3.95
C MET A 1 28.82 -15.50 2.70
N GLN A 2 29.45 -15.78 1.55
CA GLN A 2 28.73 -16.15 0.31
C GLN A 2 27.90 -17.44 0.40
N GLN A 3 28.38 -18.45 1.13
CA GLN A 3 27.67 -19.74 1.28
C GLN A 3 26.39 -19.60 2.14
N ALA A 4 26.44 -18.75 3.17
CA ALA A 4 25.27 -18.42 4.00
C ALA A 4 24.20 -17.66 3.20
N ILE A 5 24.60 -16.68 2.39
CA ILE A 5 23.66 -15.92 1.53
C ILE A 5 22.96 -16.86 0.53
N LYS A 6 23.70 -17.77 -0.11
CA LYS A 6 23.12 -18.76 -1.03
C LYS A 6 22.13 -19.68 -0.31
N GLN A 7 22.45 -20.10 0.91
CA GLN A 7 21.59 -20.96 1.71
C GLN A 7 20.29 -20.24 2.10
N THR A 8 20.36 -18.98 2.55
CA THR A 8 19.19 -18.16 2.87
C THR A 8 18.31 -17.92 1.64
N LEU A 9 18.91 -17.58 0.49
CA LEU A 9 18.16 -17.40 -0.77
C LEU A 9 17.49 -18.69 -1.22
N SER A 10 18.18 -19.84 -1.11
CA SER A 10 17.61 -21.13 -1.47
C SER A 10 16.42 -21.51 -0.57
N ALA A 11 16.54 -21.27 0.74
CA ALA A 11 15.44 -21.51 1.69
C ALA A 11 14.24 -20.62 1.39
N PHE A 12 14.49 -19.34 1.08
CA PHE A 12 13.44 -18.40 0.69
C PHE A 12 12.71 -18.81 -0.59
N LEU A 13 13.45 -19.21 -1.63
CA LEU A 13 12.87 -19.71 -2.88
C LEU A 13 12.06 -20.99 -2.68
N ILE A 14 12.52 -21.89 -1.80
CA ILE A 14 11.76 -23.09 -1.43
C ILE A 14 10.45 -22.68 -0.76
N SER A 15 10.48 -21.75 0.20
CA SER A 15 9.27 -21.25 0.88
C SER A 15 8.27 -20.64 -0.10
N TRP A 16 8.75 -19.84 -1.06
CA TRP A 16 7.92 -19.28 -2.13
C TRP A 16 7.28 -20.36 -3.00
N ARG A 17 8.06 -21.38 -3.39
CA ARG A 17 7.56 -22.50 -4.19
C ARG A 17 6.54 -23.33 -3.42
N THR A 18 6.79 -23.61 -2.13
CA THR A 18 5.81 -24.33 -1.30
C THR A 18 4.52 -23.55 -1.20
N GLN A 19 4.60 -22.24 -0.98
CA GLN A 19 3.44 -21.39 -0.82
C GLN A 19 2.61 -21.27 -2.11
N PHE A 20 3.29 -21.23 -3.27
CA PHE A 20 2.68 -21.33 -4.59
C PHE A 20 1.87 -22.61 -4.76
N ASN A 21 2.45 -23.75 -4.41
CA ASN A 21 1.78 -25.04 -4.53
C ASN A 21 0.62 -25.21 -3.53
N SER A 22 0.68 -24.57 -2.36
CA SER A 22 -0.36 -24.66 -1.34
C SER A 22 -1.64 -23.90 -1.69
N ARG A 23 -1.54 -22.75 -2.38
CA ARG A 23 -2.71 -21.95 -2.79
C ARG A 23 -2.58 -21.45 -4.23
N PRO A 24 -2.64 -22.36 -5.23
CA PRO A 24 -2.35 -22.03 -6.63
C PRO A 24 -3.29 -20.94 -7.19
N VAL A 25 -4.53 -20.85 -6.71
CA VAL A 25 -5.48 -19.81 -7.14
C VAL A 25 -4.97 -18.41 -6.80
N ILE A 26 -4.54 -18.17 -5.56
CA ILE A 26 -4.01 -16.85 -5.13
C ILE A 26 -2.75 -16.50 -5.92
N SER A 27 -1.90 -17.50 -6.15
CA SER A 27 -0.67 -17.36 -6.91
C SER A 27 -0.90 -16.97 -8.37
N ILE A 28 -1.83 -17.66 -9.04
CA ILE A 28 -2.21 -17.35 -10.42
C ILE A 28 -2.84 -15.96 -10.47
N LEU A 29 -3.74 -15.63 -9.55
CA LEU A 29 -4.38 -14.33 -9.46
C LEU A 29 -3.37 -13.19 -9.27
N LEU A 30 -2.38 -13.36 -8.38
CA LEU A 30 -1.29 -12.40 -8.21
C LEU A 30 -0.47 -12.23 -9.50
N LEU A 31 -0.09 -13.34 -10.15
CA LEU A 31 0.66 -13.29 -11.41
C LEU A 31 -0.13 -12.59 -12.52
N VAL A 32 -1.44 -12.84 -12.60
CA VAL A 32 -2.34 -12.17 -13.55
C VAL A 32 -2.41 -10.68 -13.25
N SER A 33 -2.56 -10.26 -11.99
CA SER A 33 -2.57 -8.84 -11.62
C SER A 33 -1.24 -8.14 -11.94
N ILE A 34 -0.11 -8.77 -11.62
CA ILE A 34 1.22 -8.22 -11.94
C ILE A 34 1.42 -8.13 -13.45
N ALA A 35 1.07 -9.18 -14.20
CA ALA A 35 1.16 -9.19 -15.65
C ALA A 35 0.25 -8.11 -16.27
N GLY A 36 -0.97 -7.97 -15.76
CA GLY A 36 -1.90 -6.92 -16.17
C GLY A 36 -1.33 -5.52 -15.97
N LEU A 37 -0.78 -5.23 -14.79
CA LEU A 37 -0.11 -3.95 -14.53
C LEU A 37 1.13 -3.73 -15.40
N ALA A 38 1.95 -4.75 -15.61
CA ALA A 38 3.12 -4.68 -16.47
C ALA A 38 2.74 -4.43 -17.93
N ILE A 39 1.66 -5.05 -18.41
CA ILE A 39 1.11 -4.81 -19.74
C ILE A 39 0.59 -3.38 -19.85
N LEU A 40 -0.20 -2.90 -18.88
CA LEU A 40 -0.70 -1.51 -18.87
C LEU A 40 0.45 -0.51 -18.86
N PHE A 41 1.49 -0.76 -18.05
CA PHE A 41 2.69 0.08 -18.01
C PHE A 41 3.48 0.04 -19.33
N LEU A 42 3.66 -1.14 -19.92
CA LEU A 42 4.32 -1.29 -21.22
C LEU A 42 3.52 -0.61 -22.34
N MET A 43 2.20 -0.76 -22.35
CA MET A 43 1.32 -0.06 -23.28
C MET A 43 1.44 1.45 -23.09
N ASN A 44 1.45 1.94 -21.86
CA ASN A 44 1.68 3.37 -21.59
C ASN A 44 3.04 3.85 -22.16
N LEU A 45 4.10 3.06 -22.00
CA LEU A 45 5.43 3.38 -22.50
C LEU A 45 5.50 3.38 -24.05
N LEU A 46 4.86 2.42 -24.69
CA LEU A 46 4.88 2.23 -26.15
C LEU A 46 3.96 3.20 -26.88
N TYR A 47 2.78 3.50 -26.33
CA TYR A 47 1.82 4.39 -26.98
C TYR A 47 2.19 5.87 -26.85
N ARG A 48 3.10 6.24 -25.93
CA ARG A 48 3.80 7.53 -25.75
C ARG A 48 3.08 8.79 -26.31
N GLN A 49 1.77 8.88 -26.11
CA GLN A 49 0.96 10.02 -26.55
C GLN A 49 0.74 11.01 -25.42
N SER A 50 0.97 10.58 -24.17
CA SER A 50 0.84 11.38 -22.96
C SER A 50 2.21 11.65 -22.36
N THR A 51 2.87 12.74 -22.76
CA THR A 51 3.91 13.31 -21.91
C THR A 51 3.24 13.73 -20.61
N VAL A 52 3.49 13.00 -19.51
CA VAL A 52 3.04 13.43 -18.18
C VAL A 52 3.64 14.82 -17.95
N ASP A 53 2.79 15.81 -17.70
CA ASP A 53 3.27 17.15 -17.39
C ASP A 53 4.23 17.06 -16.19
N PRO A 54 5.49 17.54 -16.32
CA PRO A 54 6.45 17.53 -15.21
C PRO A 54 5.89 18.14 -13.92
N GLN A 55 4.94 19.06 -14.03
CA GLN A 55 4.25 19.67 -12.90
C GLN A 55 3.38 18.66 -12.13
N PHE A 56 2.67 17.76 -12.82
CA PHE A 56 1.82 16.76 -12.17
C PHE A 56 2.65 15.73 -11.44
N LEU A 57 3.77 15.32 -12.04
CA LEU A 57 4.76 14.46 -11.38
C LEU A 57 5.33 15.14 -10.13
N LYS A 58 5.65 16.43 -10.21
CA LYS A 58 6.12 17.21 -9.06
C LYS A 58 5.09 17.22 -7.94
N TRP A 59 3.82 17.43 -8.24
CA TRP A 59 2.75 17.38 -7.22
C TRP A 59 2.61 15.99 -6.59
N ALA A 60 2.64 14.92 -7.39
CA ALA A 60 2.64 13.56 -6.88
C ALA A 60 3.82 13.27 -5.93
N LEU A 61 5.03 13.70 -6.31
CA LEU A 61 6.22 13.54 -5.47
C LEU A 61 6.16 14.35 -4.18
N ILE A 62 5.68 15.59 -4.25
CA ILE A 62 5.45 16.42 -3.05
C ILE A 62 4.41 15.75 -2.15
N GLY A 63 3.29 15.29 -2.71
CA GLY A 63 2.25 14.61 -1.95
C GLY A 63 2.77 13.34 -1.27
N GLY A 64 3.53 12.51 -1.99
CA GLY A 64 4.17 11.32 -1.42
C GLY A 64 5.16 11.67 -0.31
N GLY A 65 5.92 12.75 -0.49
CA GLY A 65 6.79 13.30 0.56
C GLY A 65 6.02 13.78 1.79
N VAL A 66 4.88 14.45 1.61
CA VAL A 66 4.00 14.87 2.71
C VAL A 66 3.45 13.65 3.46
N GLY A 67 3.02 12.60 2.75
CA GLY A 67 2.57 11.34 3.37
C GLY A 67 3.67 10.72 4.22
N ALA A 68 4.88 10.57 3.66
CA ALA A 68 6.03 10.01 4.37
C ALA A 68 6.44 10.84 5.59
N LEU A 69 6.47 12.18 5.45
CA LEU A 69 6.76 13.09 6.56
C LEU A 69 5.69 13.01 7.66
N SER A 70 4.43 12.84 7.30
CA SER A 70 3.34 12.73 8.27
C SER A 70 3.46 11.47 9.13
N THR A 71 3.82 10.32 8.54
CA THR A 71 4.14 9.10 9.30
C THR A 71 5.33 9.32 10.23
N ALA A 72 6.40 9.97 9.76
CA ALA A 72 7.58 10.26 10.57
C ALA A 72 7.27 11.21 11.74
N LEU A 73 6.48 12.26 11.50
CA LEU A 73 6.00 13.19 12.52
C LEU A 73 5.08 12.50 13.53
N GLY A 74 4.19 11.62 13.05
CA GLY A 74 3.33 10.78 13.89
C GLY A 74 4.12 9.84 14.81
N ALA A 75 5.26 9.33 14.36
CA ALA A 75 6.14 8.49 15.16
C ALA A 75 6.92 9.28 16.24
N ALA A 76 7.16 10.58 16.06
CA ALA A 76 8.01 11.37 16.96
C ALA A 76 7.51 11.40 18.43
N PRO A 77 6.20 11.56 18.73
CA PRO A 77 5.69 11.45 20.09
C PRO A 77 6.02 10.11 20.78
N GLY A 78 6.16 9.01 20.02
CA GLY A 78 6.53 7.70 20.55
C GLY A 78 7.94 7.60 21.14
N LEU A 79 8.78 8.62 20.92
CA LEU A 79 10.06 8.76 21.63
C LEU A 79 9.86 9.01 23.13
N PHE A 80 8.78 9.72 23.48
CA PHE A 80 8.44 10.10 24.86
C PHE A 80 7.30 9.24 25.42
N VAL A 81 6.29 8.95 24.61
CA VAL A 81 5.12 8.15 24.97
C VAL A 81 5.49 6.67 24.90
N LYS A 82 5.31 5.94 26.01
CA LYS A 82 5.69 4.52 26.11
C LYS A 82 4.53 3.56 25.84
N LYS A 83 3.31 3.97 26.16
CA LYS A 83 2.07 3.20 26.02
C LYS A 83 0.91 4.18 25.82
N LEU A 84 -0.08 3.79 25.03
CA LEU A 84 -1.36 4.48 24.93
C LEU A 84 -2.43 3.68 25.67
N PRO A 85 -3.46 4.33 26.23
CA PRO A 85 -4.69 3.64 26.62
C PRO A 85 -5.33 2.98 25.39
N ALA A 86 -5.90 1.77 25.55
CA ALA A 86 -6.53 1.04 24.46
C ALA A 86 -7.58 1.87 23.71
N VAL A 87 -8.42 2.62 24.44
CA VAL A 87 -9.42 3.52 23.85
C VAL A 87 -8.79 4.56 22.92
N THR A 88 -7.62 5.10 23.26
CA THR A 88 -6.92 6.07 22.41
C THR A 88 -6.36 5.40 21.16
N GLU A 89 -5.71 4.24 21.31
CA GLU A 89 -5.21 3.44 20.18
C GLU A 89 -6.35 3.06 19.22
N ASP A 90 -7.47 2.55 19.73
CA ASP A 90 -8.64 2.17 18.95
C ASP A 90 -9.31 3.37 18.27
N THR A 91 -9.39 4.52 18.95
CA THR A 91 -9.94 5.75 18.37
C THR A 91 -9.07 6.23 17.20
N MET A 92 -7.75 6.17 17.36
CA MET A 92 -6.79 6.54 16.32
C MET A 92 -6.88 5.62 15.10
N LEU A 93 -6.96 4.29 15.33
CA LEU A 93 -7.14 3.30 14.26
C LEU A 93 -8.51 3.45 13.56
N GLY A 94 -9.57 3.70 14.33
CA GLY A 94 -10.92 3.95 13.81
C GLY A 94 -11.00 5.22 12.97
N MET A 95 -10.34 6.30 13.42
CA MET A 95 -10.21 7.54 12.64
C MET A 95 -9.48 7.28 11.32
N ALA A 96 -8.34 6.57 11.36
CA ALA A 96 -7.56 6.26 10.17
C ALA A 96 -8.35 5.43 9.16
N ALA A 97 -9.01 4.37 9.63
CA ALA A 97 -9.88 3.53 8.80
C ALA A 97 -11.03 4.34 8.18
N GLY A 98 -11.69 5.20 8.95
CA GLY A 98 -12.77 6.07 8.46
C GLY A 98 -12.29 7.06 7.39
N MET A 99 -11.13 7.68 7.60
CA MET A 99 -10.50 8.60 6.64
C MET A 99 -10.18 7.89 5.32
N MET A 100 -9.63 6.68 5.38
CA MET A 100 -9.28 5.90 4.18
C MET A 100 -10.50 5.37 3.43
N LEU A 101 -11.58 5.00 4.13
CA LEU A 101 -12.85 4.66 3.49
C LEU A 101 -13.45 5.88 2.77
N GLY A 102 -13.45 7.05 3.42
CA GLY A 102 -13.92 8.30 2.82
C GLY A 102 -13.08 8.70 1.60
N ALA A 103 -11.75 8.68 1.72
CA ALA A 103 -10.83 8.99 0.64
C ALA A 103 -11.01 8.04 -0.56
N SER A 104 -11.15 6.73 -0.30
CA SER A 104 -11.40 5.73 -1.33
C SER A 104 -12.67 6.03 -2.12
N PHE A 105 -13.75 6.44 -1.45
CA PHE A 105 -15.01 6.75 -2.13
C PHE A 105 -14.98 8.10 -2.85
N PHE A 106 -14.70 9.19 -2.11
CA PHE A 106 -14.83 10.55 -2.62
C PHE A 106 -13.66 11.02 -3.47
N SER A 107 -12.46 10.50 -3.26
CA SER A 107 -11.25 10.95 -3.97
C SER A 107 -10.70 9.95 -4.98
N LEU A 108 -11.17 8.69 -4.97
CA LEU A 108 -10.75 7.69 -5.96
C LEU A 108 -11.92 7.15 -6.79
N ILE A 109 -12.95 6.58 -6.15
CA ILE A 109 -14.05 5.91 -6.87
C ILE A 109 -14.88 6.92 -7.66
N LEU A 110 -15.38 7.99 -7.04
CA LEU A 110 -16.21 8.99 -7.72
C LEU A 110 -15.45 9.68 -8.88
N PRO A 111 -14.28 10.30 -8.63
CA PRO A 111 -13.48 10.88 -9.70
C PRO A 111 -13.06 9.85 -10.77
N GLY A 112 -12.80 8.61 -10.36
CA GLY A 112 -12.49 7.51 -11.26
C GLY A 112 -13.64 7.18 -12.21
N ILE A 113 -14.88 7.16 -11.72
CA ILE A 113 -16.07 6.93 -12.56
C ILE A 113 -16.26 8.09 -13.54
N GLU A 114 -16.05 9.33 -13.11
CA GLU A 114 -16.13 10.51 -14.00
C GLU A 114 -15.11 10.43 -15.13
N VAL A 115 -13.85 10.12 -14.81
CA VAL A 115 -12.79 9.90 -15.80
C VAL A 115 -13.12 8.72 -16.71
N GLY A 116 -13.56 7.60 -16.15
CA GLY A 116 -13.95 6.41 -16.91
C GLY A 116 -15.11 6.69 -17.87
N THR A 117 -16.11 7.45 -17.43
CA THR A 117 -17.27 7.86 -18.25
C THR A 117 -16.85 8.78 -19.39
N ALA A 118 -15.94 9.72 -19.12
CA ALA A 118 -15.40 10.61 -20.14
C ALA A 118 -14.60 9.84 -21.20
N LEU A 119 -13.87 8.79 -20.81
CA LEU A 119 -13.09 7.94 -21.73
C LEU A 119 -13.96 7.07 -22.62
N THR A 120 -15.09 6.56 -22.11
CA THR A 120 -15.95 5.61 -22.84
C THR A 120 -17.17 6.25 -23.50
N GLY A 121 -17.52 7.48 -23.12
CA GLY A 121 -18.77 8.14 -23.51
C GLY A 121 -20.02 7.53 -22.87
N ASN A 122 -19.88 6.62 -21.90
CA ASN A 122 -21.01 5.93 -21.27
C ASN A 122 -20.75 5.67 -19.77
N ALA A 123 -21.70 6.09 -18.92
CA ALA A 123 -21.56 5.98 -17.47
C ALA A 123 -21.42 4.54 -16.96
N VAL A 124 -22.15 3.60 -17.57
CA VAL A 124 -22.12 2.18 -17.16
C VAL A 124 -20.74 1.59 -17.41
N SER A 125 -20.14 1.85 -18.57
CA SER A 125 -18.80 1.35 -18.87
C SER A 125 -17.72 2.03 -18.02
N GLY A 126 -17.89 3.31 -17.67
CA GLY A 126 -17.03 4.00 -16.70
C GLY A 126 -17.02 3.31 -15.33
N VAL A 127 -18.21 2.96 -14.80
CA VAL A 127 -18.34 2.19 -13.55
C VAL A 127 -17.68 0.81 -13.65
N VAL A 128 -17.90 0.10 -14.76
CA VAL A 128 -17.32 -1.23 -14.99
C VAL A 128 -15.79 -1.18 -14.96
N ILE A 129 -15.16 -0.17 -15.58
CA ILE A 129 -13.71 0.03 -15.54
C ILE A 129 -13.21 0.16 -14.10
N ILE A 130 -13.88 0.96 -13.27
CA ILE A 130 -13.50 1.15 -11.86
C ILE A 130 -13.68 -0.12 -11.03
N ILE A 131 -14.73 -0.90 -11.26
CA ILE A 131 -14.92 -2.20 -10.58
C ILE A 131 -13.78 -3.15 -10.94
N PHE A 132 -13.42 -3.27 -12.21
CA PHE A 132 -12.29 -4.12 -12.62
C PHE A 132 -10.96 -3.65 -12.03
N GLY A 133 -10.71 -2.33 -12.01
CA GLY A 133 -9.54 -1.75 -11.35
C GLY A 133 -9.49 -2.07 -9.85
N MET A 134 -10.62 -1.94 -9.16
CA MET A 134 -10.75 -2.24 -7.72
C MET A 134 -10.52 -3.73 -7.43
N ILE A 135 -11.15 -4.63 -8.19
CA ILE A 135 -10.92 -6.08 -8.05
C ILE A 135 -9.45 -6.40 -8.31
N GLY A 136 -8.85 -5.83 -9.36
CA GLY A 136 -7.43 -6.00 -9.65
C GLY A 136 -6.53 -5.56 -8.50
N GLY A 137 -6.83 -4.41 -7.88
CA GLY A 137 -6.12 -3.89 -6.71
C GLY A 137 -6.27 -4.79 -5.47
N VAL A 138 -7.49 -5.25 -5.16
CA VAL A 138 -7.75 -6.18 -4.06
C VAL A 138 -6.99 -7.48 -4.28
N VAL A 139 -7.06 -8.05 -5.47
CA VAL A 139 -6.35 -9.28 -5.82
C VAL A 139 -4.83 -9.11 -5.72
N LEU A 140 -4.29 -7.99 -6.19
CA LEU A 140 -2.88 -7.65 -6.04
C LEU A 140 -2.48 -7.63 -4.57
N MET A 141 -3.22 -6.89 -3.73
CA MET A 141 -2.90 -6.76 -2.31
C MET A 141 -3.03 -8.08 -1.55
N LEU A 142 -4.06 -8.90 -1.85
CA LEU A 142 -4.20 -10.24 -1.28
C LEU A 142 -3.04 -11.16 -1.63
N GLY A 143 -2.55 -11.07 -2.87
CA GLY A 143 -1.38 -11.83 -3.30
C GLY A 143 -0.09 -11.34 -2.63
N LEU A 144 0.11 -10.02 -2.56
CA LEU A 144 1.27 -9.43 -1.90
C LEU A 144 1.31 -9.77 -0.40
N ASP A 145 0.19 -9.66 0.30
CA ASP A 145 0.02 -10.09 1.69
C ASP A 145 0.38 -11.57 1.86
N TYR A 146 -0.14 -12.44 0.99
CA TYR A 146 0.15 -13.86 1.07
C TYR A 146 1.65 -14.17 0.86
N TYR A 147 2.33 -13.52 -0.08
CA TYR A 147 3.70 -13.89 -0.46
C TYR A 147 4.82 -13.16 0.30
N LEU A 148 4.60 -11.91 0.68
CA LEU A 148 5.66 -11.11 1.27
C LEU A 148 5.78 -11.41 2.77
N PRO A 149 6.99 -11.68 3.29
CA PRO A 149 7.18 -12.03 4.70
C PRO A 149 6.94 -10.82 5.61
N HIS A 150 5.85 -10.83 6.38
CA HIS A 150 5.45 -9.69 7.20
C HIS A 150 4.93 -10.12 8.58
N GLU A 151 4.87 -9.19 9.53
CA GLU A 151 4.35 -9.44 10.88
C GLU A 151 2.95 -8.82 11.03
N HIS A 152 1.95 -9.63 11.34
CA HIS A 152 0.67 -9.11 11.82
C HIS A 152 0.71 -8.91 13.33
N GLN A 153 0.24 -7.76 13.82
CA GLN A 153 0.25 -7.44 15.25
C GLN A 153 -0.44 -8.50 16.13
N HIS A 154 -1.48 -9.18 15.62
CA HIS A 154 -2.29 -10.15 16.38
C HIS A 154 -2.04 -11.61 15.99
N LEU A 155 -1.59 -11.87 14.76
CA LEU A 155 -1.41 -13.23 14.21
C LEU A 155 0.06 -13.68 14.22
N GLY A 156 1.01 -12.75 14.36
CA GLY A 156 2.44 -13.02 14.33
C GLY A 156 3.03 -13.09 12.91
N PRO A 157 4.20 -13.73 12.73
CA PRO A 157 4.90 -13.82 11.45
C PRO A 157 4.10 -14.58 10.38
N CYS A 158 3.96 -13.99 9.19
CA CYS A 158 3.22 -14.53 8.03
C CYS A 158 4.02 -14.35 6.72
N GLY A 159 3.58 -15.01 5.65
CA GLY A 159 4.18 -14.90 4.31
C GLY A 159 5.34 -15.85 4.04
N ALA A 160 5.72 -16.03 2.77
CA ALA A 160 6.79 -16.97 2.42
C ALA A 160 8.13 -16.50 2.97
N GLY A 161 8.79 -17.43 3.66
CA GLY A 161 10.14 -17.21 4.15
C GLY A 161 10.24 -16.27 5.35
N HIS A 162 9.14 -16.05 6.08
CA HIS A 162 9.12 -15.22 7.29
C HIS A 162 10.15 -15.66 8.34
N GLN A 163 10.53 -16.95 8.36
CA GLN A 163 11.53 -17.53 9.25
C GLN A 163 12.95 -17.02 8.96
N GLN A 164 13.20 -16.49 7.76
CA GLN A 164 14.49 -15.95 7.36
C GLN A 164 14.63 -14.44 7.59
N VAL A 165 13.56 -13.77 8.04
CA VAL A 165 13.52 -12.33 8.30
C VAL A 165 13.32 -12.09 9.79
N GLY A 166 14.14 -11.24 10.40
CA GLY A 166 13.97 -10.86 11.81
C GLY A 166 12.65 -10.11 12.03
N ARG A 167 12.08 -10.17 13.24
CA ARG A 167 10.77 -9.55 13.56
C ARG A 167 10.68 -8.07 13.20
N VAL A 168 11.75 -7.30 13.42
CA VAL A 168 11.80 -5.88 13.01
C VAL A 168 11.66 -5.74 11.49
N GLY A 169 12.33 -6.60 10.71
CA GLY A 169 12.23 -6.61 9.25
C GLY A 169 10.85 -7.01 8.75
N LEU A 170 10.21 -8.01 9.39
CA LEU A 170 8.83 -8.41 9.10
C LEU A 170 7.85 -7.27 9.36
N PHE A 171 8.03 -6.54 10.47
CA PHE A 171 7.19 -5.39 10.79
C PHE A 171 7.40 -4.23 9.82
N VAL A 172 8.65 -3.93 9.45
CA VAL A 172 8.95 -2.92 8.42
C VAL A 172 8.33 -3.29 7.08
N LEU A 173 8.34 -4.56 6.68
CA LEU A 173 7.68 -4.99 5.45
C LEU A 173 6.16 -4.87 5.54
N ALA A 174 5.56 -5.14 6.70
CA ALA A 174 4.12 -4.92 6.92
C ALA A 174 3.72 -3.46 6.71
N ILE A 175 4.50 -2.51 7.27
CA ILE A 175 4.27 -1.07 7.05
C ILE A 175 4.45 -0.71 5.57
N ALA A 176 5.51 -1.22 4.93
CA ALA A 176 5.76 -0.93 3.52
C ALA A 176 4.62 -1.42 2.62
N LEU A 177 4.02 -2.58 2.95
CA LEU A 177 2.84 -3.10 2.26
C LEU A 177 1.61 -2.21 2.42
N HIS A 178 1.43 -1.56 3.57
CA HIS A 178 0.31 -0.64 3.82
C HIS A 178 0.51 0.71 3.11
N ASN A 179 1.72 1.27 3.20
CA ASN A 179 2.05 2.55 2.57
C ASN A 179 2.07 2.47 1.04
N PHE A 180 2.20 1.28 0.46
CA PHE A 180 2.25 1.10 -0.99
C PHE A 180 0.94 1.55 -1.68
N PRO A 181 -0.26 1.05 -1.30
CA PRO A 181 -1.54 1.59 -1.76
C PRO A 181 -1.70 3.10 -1.58
N GLU A 182 -1.32 3.66 -0.43
CA GLU A 182 -1.41 5.11 -0.17
C GLU A 182 -0.55 5.91 -1.14
N GLY A 183 0.71 5.51 -1.33
CA GLY A 183 1.62 6.15 -2.27
C GLY A 183 1.09 6.08 -3.71
N MET A 184 0.54 4.94 -4.11
CA MET A 184 -0.12 4.79 -5.41
C MET A 184 -1.34 5.70 -5.55
N ALA A 185 -2.18 5.79 -4.51
CA ALA A 185 -3.38 6.62 -4.50
C ALA A 185 -3.02 8.10 -4.68
N ILE A 186 -2.02 8.60 -3.93
CA ILE A 186 -1.48 9.96 -4.11
C ILE A 186 -1.01 10.15 -5.55
N GLY A 187 -0.18 9.24 -6.06
CA GLY A 187 0.34 9.31 -7.42
C GLY A 187 -0.76 9.42 -8.48
N VAL A 188 -1.75 8.52 -8.42
CA VAL A 188 -2.88 8.48 -9.37
C VAL A 188 -3.73 9.74 -9.30
N SER A 189 -3.95 10.30 -8.11
CA SER A 189 -4.81 11.48 -7.95
C SER A 189 -4.31 12.75 -8.64
N TYR A 190 -3.00 12.87 -8.86
CA TYR A 190 -2.41 14.01 -9.56
C TYR A 190 -2.22 13.79 -11.07
N THR A 191 -2.52 12.60 -11.61
CA THR A 191 -2.24 12.25 -13.02
C THR A 191 -2.90 13.17 -14.05
N ASN A 192 -4.10 13.66 -13.75
CA ASN A 192 -4.86 14.57 -14.62
C ASN A 192 -4.73 16.04 -14.22
N GLY A 193 -3.81 16.37 -13.29
CA GLY A 193 -3.63 17.73 -12.79
C GLY A 193 -4.80 18.30 -11.97
N ASN A 194 -5.80 17.47 -11.63
CA ASN A 194 -6.96 17.90 -10.87
C ASN A 194 -6.62 18.04 -9.38
N LEU A 195 -6.23 19.26 -8.99
CA LEU A 195 -5.92 19.59 -7.60
C LEU A 195 -7.11 19.41 -6.65
N ALA A 196 -8.35 19.48 -7.15
CA ALA A 196 -9.54 19.23 -6.34
C ALA A 196 -9.67 17.74 -5.94
N VAL A 197 -8.93 16.83 -6.59
CA VAL A 197 -8.84 15.42 -6.20
C VAL A 197 -7.54 15.16 -5.44
N GLY A 198 -6.41 15.63 -5.97
CA GLY A 198 -5.10 15.34 -5.40
C GLY A 198 -4.88 15.93 -4.00
N ILE A 199 -5.28 17.18 -3.77
CA ILE A 199 -5.07 17.85 -2.47
C ILE A 199 -5.90 17.17 -1.37
N PRO A 200 -7.23 16.95 -1.53
CA PRO A 200 -8.02 16.28 -0.49
C PRO A 200 -7.53 14.86 -0.19
N LEU A 201 -7.14 14.08 -1.20
CA LEU A 201 -6.61 12.74 -0.99
C LEU A 201 -5.29 12.76 -0.22
N THR A 202 -4.37 13.62 -0.63
CA THR A 202 -3.07 13.78 0.04
C THR A 202 -3.26 14.23 1.48
N ALA A 203 -4.19 15.17 1.73
CA ALA A 203 -4.49 15.65 3.07
C ALA A 203 -5.12 14.54 3.95
N ALA A 204 -6.04 13.75 3.40
CA ALA A 204 -6.64 12.62 4.12
C ALA A 204 -5.58 11.59 4.53
N ILE A 205 -4.70 11.20 3.60
CA ILE A 205 -3.59 10.28 3.88
C ILE A 205 -2.62 10.91 4.89
N ALA A 206 -2.22 12.17 4.71
CA ALA A 206 -1.32 12.85 5.66
C ALA A 206 -1.90 12.86 7.09
N LEU A 207 -3.18 13.18 7.23
CA LEU A 207 -3.85 13.29 8.53
C LEU A 207 -4.01 11.94 9.24
N GLN A 208 -4.27 10.84 8.53
CA GLN A 208 -4.33 9.51 9.14
C GLN A 208 -2.93 8.91 9.36
N ASN A 209 -1.91 9.34 8.62
CA ASN A 209 -0.55 8.83 8.77
C ASN A 209 0.09 9.28 10.10
N ILE A 210 -0.39 10.39 10.68
CA ILE A 210 0.03 10.83 12.01
C ILE A 210 -0.36 9.81 13.09
N PRO A 211 -1.65 9.46 13.27
CA PRO A 211 -2.03 8.45 14.25
C PRO A 211 -1.43 7.07 13.96
N GLU A 212 -1.33 6.69 12.69
CA GLU A 212 -0.69 5.42 12.30
C GLU A 212 0.79 5.39 12.67
N GLY A 213 1.55 6.46 12.37
CA GLY A 213 2.96 6.57 12.72
C GLY A 213 3.23 6.38 14.21
N LEU A 214 2.33 6.91 15.07
CA LEU A 214 2.41 6.68 16.52
C LEU A 214 2.13 5.23 16.90
N ALA A 215 1.10 4.61 16.31
CA ALA A 215 0.77 3.21 16.56
C ALA A 215 1.92 2.28 16.13
N VAL A 216 2.51 2.56 14.96
CA VAL A 216 3.64 1.86 14.36
C VAL A 216 4.88 1.87 15.28
N VAL A 217 5.30 3.04 15.78
CA VAL A 217 6.49 3.12 16.64
C VAL A 217 6.27 2.45 18.00
N LEU A 218 5.06 2.51 18.55
CA LEU A 218 4.72 1.83 19.80
C LEU A 218 4.67 0.31 19.62
N ALA A 219 4.18 -0.19 18.49
CA ALA A 219 4.22 -1.61 18.14
C ALA A 219 5.66 -2.11 17.93
N LEU A 220 6.50 -1.37 17.19
CA LEU A 220 7.93 -1.68 17.03
C LEU A 220 8.63 -1.80 18.38
N ARG A 221 8.35 -0.89 19.32
CA ARG A 221 8.93 -0.93 20.66
C ARG A 221 8.52 -2.19 21.42
N ARG A 222 7.26 -2.63 21.31
CA ARG A 222 6.77 -3.88 21.91
C ARG A 222 7.53 -5.09 21.36
N ILE A 223 7.76 -5.12 20.04
CA ILE A 223 8.51 -6.20 19.37
C ILE A 223 9.96 -6.24 19.85
N ASN A 224 10.64 -5.09 19.93
CA ASN A 224 12.05 -5.00 20.33
C ASN A 224 12.31 -5.32 21.82
N ILE A 225 11.29 -5.22 22.68
CA ILE A 225 11.39 -5.64 24.09
C ILE A 225 11.12 -7.15 24.26
N SER A 226 10.42 -7.77 23.31
CA SER A 226 10.04 -9.20 23.36
C SER A 226 11.10 -10.16 22.79
N SER A 227 12.22 -9.64 22.29
CA SER A 227 13.33 -10.37 21.67
C SER A 227 14.54 -10.50 22.58
#